data_AF-A0A7C9I5H1-F1
#
_entry.id   AF-A0A7C9I5H1-F1
#
_cell.length_a   1.000
_cell.length_b   1.000
_cell.length_c   1.000
_cell.angle_alpha   90.00
_cell.angle_beta   90.00
_cell.angle_gamma   90.00
#
_symmetry.space_group_name_H-M   'P 1'
#
loop_
_entity.id
_entity.type
_entity.pdbx_description
1 polymer ?
#
loop_
_entity_poly.entity_id
_entity_poly.type
_entity_poly.pdbx_seq_one_letter_code
_entity_poly.pdbx_strand_id
1 'polypeptide(L)'
;MRFHRSAILAGAIGLVLAGGLVAPDASARQNDKHQQDNEKAKKQAQAPAKKQAQAPQRPHQEAQHRADNERRQSQQREQSERRMERQREQAEHRQAQERQQSQQRREAAQRQQAQHRDAERRQADVRRDAERRQADAHRQNDARRQAEARRHAEARNEAQRRQADARRDAQRRADLQRDADRRQAHRAADQQRRVTEAQRQRMIQLQRQRELDYRNYMASRRVAEQNRIAALQAQRRAQQYAYQRWYWQQQLAQQQRWSAPSYSRDPYFYAPVSYRYARDGRYYDANRYQADMLRQAVRQGYEMGVRAGIADRRDNWRSDWRNNYAYQDASYGYNGYYVDRSEYNYYFREGFRRGYQDSYGNDYRYGTYYGDRDMYDSNDGNDNIAVILTSVLQSVLGLQQY
;
A
#
# COMPACT_ATOMS: atom_id res chain seq x y z
N MET A 1 -36.77 48.47 -13.18
CA MET A 1 -37.11 47.07 -12.86
C MET A 1 -35.82 46.38 -12.42
N ARG A 2 -35.61 45.79 -11.24
CA ARG A 2 -36.35 44.79 -10.42
C ARG A 2 -36.32 43.34 -10.97
N PHE A 3 -35.38 42.56 -10.42
CA PHE A 3 -35.32 41.09 -10.33
C PHE A 3 -35.18 40.28 -11.64
N HIS A 4 -34.67 39.04 -11.67
CA HIS A 4 -34.32 38.10 -10.58
C HIS A 4 -32.85 37.62 -10.62
N ARG A 5 -32.39 37.03 -9.50
CA ARG A 5 -31.19 36.16 -9.41
C ARG A 5 -31.67 34.71 -9.30
N SER A 6 -30.99 33.78 -9.97
CA SER A 6 -31.20 32.33 -9.79
C SER A 6 -30.14 31.76 -8.83
N ALA A 7 -30.57 31.00 -7.83
CA ALA A 7 -29.68 30.30 -6.90
C ALA A 7 -29.38 28.87 -7.39
N ILE A 8 -28.22 28.33 -7.00
CA ILE A 8 -27.87 26.91 -7.18
C ILE A 8 -27.80 26.28 -5.79
N LEU A 9 -28.52 25.18 -5.59
CA LEU A 9 -28.54 24.44 -4.32
C LEU A 9 -27.24 23.63 -4.15
N ALA A 10 -26.67 23.66 -2.94
CA ALA A 10 -25.60 22.75 -2.56
C ALA A 10 -26.18 21.47 -1.94
N GLY A 11 -25.93 20.32 -2.56
CA GLY A 11 -26.29 19.01 -1.99
C GLY A 11 -25.21 18.49 -1.06
N ALA A 12 -25.45 18.53 0.25
CA ALA A 12 -24.60 17.88 1.24
C ALA A 12 -25.07 16.45 1.50
N ILE A 13 -24.15 15.48 1.50
CA ILE A 13 -24.41 14.09 1.90
C ILE A 13 -23.72 13.84 3.24
N GLY A 14 -24.47 13.32 4.21
CA GLY A 14 -24.00 13.12 5.58
C GLY A 14 -23.55 11.69 5.88
N LEU A 15 -22.49 11.61 6.69
CA LEU A 15 -22.43 10.85 7.94
C LEU A 15 -23.03 9.42 7.97
N VAL A 16 -22.15 8.42 8.13
CA VAL A 16 -22.43 7.23 8.95
C VAL A 16 -21.26 7.03 9.91
N LEU A 17 -21.58 6.90 11.20
CA LEU A 17 -20.64 6.50 12.25
C LEU A 17 -20.79 5.01 12.54
N ALA A 18 -19.68 4.31 12.77
CA ALA A 18 -19.66 2.99 13.39
C ALA A 18 -18.45 2.90 14.32
N GLY A 19 -18.69 2.58 15.59
CA GLY A 19 -17.65 2.40 16.61
C GLY A 19 -17.48 0.94 17.00
N GLY A 20 -16.41 0.62 17.73
CA GLY A 20 -16.14 -0.72 18.24
C GLY A 20 -14.89 -0.77 19.11
N LEU A 21 -15.06 -0.66 20.42
CA LEU A 21 -13.98 -0.81 21.40
C LEU A 21 -13.81 -2.29 21.78
N VAL A 22 -12.57 -2.76 21.88
CA VAL A 22 -12.19 -3.94 22.68
C VAL A 22 -10.91 -3.60 23.44
N ALA A 23 -10.91 -3.85 24.74
CA ALA A 23 -9.76 -3.71 25.64
C ALA A 23 -9.27 -5.11 26.09
N PRO A 24 -8.03 -5.26 26.59
CA PRO A 24 -7.44 -6.58 26.85
C PRO A 24 -7.88 -7.18 28.19
N ASP A 25 -7.77 -8.51 28.30
CA ASP A 25 -7.95 -9.28 29.54
C ASP A 25 -6.61 -9.86 30.04
N ALA A 26 -6.53 -10.32 31.29
CA ALA A 26 -5.27 -10.49 32.02
C ALA A 26 -5.23 -11.68 33.02
N SER A 27 -4.05 -11.88 33.63
CA SER A 27 -3.83 -12.51 34.95
C SER A 27 -3.94 -14.05 35.11
N ALA A 28 -2.77 -14.69 35.04
CA ALA A 28 -2.15 -15.54 36.09
C ALA A 28 -2.97 -16.44 37.06
N ARG A 29 -2.55 -17.71 37.16
CA ARG A 29 -2.53 -18.69 38.30
C ARG A 29 -1.51 -19.78 37.90
N GLN A 30 -0.59 -20.36 38.69
CA GLN A 30 -0.38 -20.63 40.13
C GLN A 30 -1.15 -21.86 40.69
N ASN A 31 -0.42 -22.97 40.96
CA ASN A 31 -0.67 -23.93 42.07
C ASN A 31 0.41 -25.06 42.21
N ASP A 32 1.20 -24.99 43.29
CA ASP A 32 1.35 -25.96 44.41
C ASP A 32 1.53 -27.51 44.30
N LYS A 33 2.39 -28.01 45.23
CA LYS A 33 2.36 -29.25 46.08
C LYS A 33 2.95 -30.63 45.66
N HIS A 34 4.11 -30.94 46.25
CA HIS A 34 4.44 -32.01 47.25
C HIS A 34 4.36 -33.56 47.02
N GLN A 35 5.08 -34.27 47.93
CA GLN A 35 5.09 -35.72 48.29
C GLN A 35 5.95 -36.71 47.45
N GLN A 36 6.54 -37.80 47.99
CA GLN A 36 7.13 -38.13 49.33
C GLN A 36 7.97 -39.45 49.29
N ASP A 37 8.50 -39.92 50.45
CA ASP A 37 8.83 -41.33 50.83
C ASP A 37 10.11 -42.02 50.25
N ASN A 38 10.79 -43.02 50.86
CA ASN A 38 10.94 -43.59 52.24
C ASN A 38 12.15 -44.62 52.25
N GLU A 39 12.67 -45.36 53.27
CA GLU A 39 12.45 -45.59 54.73
C GLU A 39 13.68 -46.33 55.39
N LYS A 40 13.66 -46.56 56.74
CA LYS A 40 14.31 -47.67 57.54
C LYS A 40 15.87 -47.78 57.62
N ALA A 41 16.56 -48.28 58.68
CA ALA A 41 16.33 -48.76 60.08
C ALA A 41 17.75 -49.14 60.71
N LYS A 42 18.11 -49.53 61.96
CA LYS A 42 17.67 -49.71 63.40
C LYS A 42 19.01 -49.81 64.25
N LYS A 43 19.28 -50.31 65.49
CA LYS A 43 18.65 -51.09 66.60
C LYS A 43 19.51 -50.99 67.93
N GLN A 44 18.88 -51.00 69.13
CA GLN A 44 19.18 -51.63 70.47
C GLN A 44 20.62 -52.01 71.00
N ALA A 45 20.98 -52.11 72.32
CA ALA A 45 20.35 -51.73 73.63
C ALA A 45 21.21 -52.00 74.94
N GLN A 46 20.88 -51.31 76.07
CA GLN A 46 20.89 -51.70 77.53
C GLN A 46 22.14 -51.72 78.49
N ALA A 47 21.86 -51.78 79.82
CA ALA A 47 22.69 -51.67 81.08
C ALA A 47 21.88 -52.27 82.30
N PRO A 48 22.10 -52.12 83.67
CA PRO A 48 23.12 -51.46 84.54
C PRO A 48 23.53 -52.23 85.89
N ALA A 49 24.20 -51.58 86.89
CA ALA A 49 24.41 -52.07 88.31
C ALA A 49 24.80 -50.95 89.35
N LYS A 50 24.98 -51.22 90.68
CA LYS A 50 25.31 -50.24 91.79
C LYS A 50 25.79 -50.88 93.16
N LYS A 51 26.49 -50.09 94.04
CA LYS A 51 26.56 -50.07 95.57
C LYS A 51 27.51 -50.95 96.46
N GLN A 52 28.11 -50.29 97.50
CA GLN A 52 28.44 -50.70 98.93
C GLN A 52 29.39 -51.91 99.23
N ALA A 53 29.97 -52.21 100.43
CA ALA A 53 30.39 -51.56 101.73
C ALA A 53 31.35 -52.58 102.50
N GLN A 54 31.80 -52.59 103.78
CA GLN A 54 31.63 -51.86 105.09
C GLN A 54 32.82 -52.19 106.10
N ALA A 55 32.73 -51.95 107.43
CA ALA A 55 33.80 -52.22 108.47
C ALA A 55 33.26 -52.75 109.85
N PRO A 56 34.09 -53.39 110.73
CA PRO A 56 34.06 -53.14 112.22
C PRO A 56 35.42 -53.38 113.00
N GLN A 57 35.41 -53.57 114.34
CA GLN A 57 36.56 -53.50 115.28
C GLN A 57 36.61 -54.58 116.41
N ARG A 58 37.81 -54.80 117.03
CA ARG A 58 38.09 -55.18 118.46
C ARG A 58 37.54 -56.54 119.00
N PRO A 59 37.78 -56.99 120.28
CA PRO A 59 38.76 -56.62 121.35
C PRO A 59 39.62 -57.84 121.89
N HIS A 60 40.86 -57.67 122.40
CA HIS A 60 41.37 -57.63 123.82
C HIS A 60 41.69 -58.94 124.60
N GLN A 61 42.66 -58.77 125.53
CA GLN A 61 42.94 -59.51 126.78
C GLN A 61 43.39 -60.98 126.70
N GLU A 62 44.70 -61.20 126.72
CA GLU A 62 45.39 -61.78 127.90
C GLU A 62 46.89 -61.47 127.83
N ALA A 63 47.43 -60.76 128.82
CA ALA A 63 48.83 -60.32 128.83
C ALA A 63 49.35 -60.09 130.24
N GLN A 64 50.46 -60.75 130.58
CA GLN A 64 51.56 -60.22 131.44
C GLN A 64 52.72 -61.22 131.57
N HIS A 65 52.46 -62.54 131.63
CA HIS A 65 53.51 -63.57 131.72
C HIS A 65 54.37 -63.76 130.45
N ARG A 66 54.16 -62.97 129.39
CA ARG A 66 55.04 -62.94 128.21
C ARG A 66 56.26 -62.01 128.36
N ALA A 67 56.24 -61.05 129.29
CA ALA A 67 57.04 -59.82 129.22
C ALA A 67 58.56 -60.01 129.05
N ASP A 68 59.19 -60.94 129.78
CA ASP A 68 60.64 -61.15 129.69
C ASP A 68 61.07 -61.92 128.43
N ASN A 69 60.23 -62.82 127.93
CA ASN A 69 60.49 -63.48 126.65
C ASN A 69 60.23 -62.51 125.47
N GLU A 70 59.24 -61.62 125.61
CA GLU A 70 59.01 -60.48 124.71
C GLU A 70 60.20 -59.53 124.65
N ARG A 71 60.98 -59.33 125.71
CA ARG A 71 62.18 -58.46 125.67
C ARG A 71 63.35 -59.00 124.84
N ARG A 72 63.55 -60.32 124.78
CA ARG A 72 64.51 -60.92 123.83
C ARG A 72 63.93 -61.00 122.42
N GLN A 73 62.66 -61.34 122.30
CA GLN A 73 61.99 -61.42 121.00
C GLN A 73 61.81 -60.04 120.34
N SER A 74 61.66 -58.95 121.10
CA SER A 74 61.54 -57.59 120.56
C SER A 74 62.85 -57.08 119.96
N GLN A 75 63.99 -57.26 120.61
CA GLN A 75 65.29 -56.88 120.04
C GLN A 75 65.59 -57.66 118.74
N GLN A 76 65.21 -58.93 118.67
CA GLN A 76 65.38 -59.74 117.47
C GLN A 76 64.37 -59.35 116.36
N ARG A 77 63.14 -58.97 116.72
CA ARG A 77 62.17 -58.39 115.78
C ARG A 77 62.64 -57.05 115.23
N GLU A 78 63.11 -56.13 116.08
CA GLU A 78 63.51 -54.78 115.66
C GLU A 78 64.68 -54.82 114.65
N GLN A 79 65.64 -55.75 114.81
CA GLN A 79 66.66 -55.99 113.77
C GLN A 79 66.08 -56.56 112.47
N SER A 80 65.04 -57.41 112.54
CA SER A 80 64.38 -57.94 111.34
C SER A 80 63.53 -56.88 110.62
N GLU A 81 62.84 -56.02 111.38
CA GLU A 81 62.01 -54.93 110.88
C GLU A 81 62.87 -53.87 110.18
N ARG A 82 63.95 -53.40 110.83
CA ARG A 82 64.96 -52.49 110.21
C ARG A 82 65.71 -53.09 109.01
N ARG A 83 65.49 -54.36 108.67
CA ARG A 83 66.01 -55.04 107.47
C ARG A 83 64.94 -55.21 106.40
N MET A 84 63.70 -55.53 106.79
CA MET A 84 62.55 -55.59 105.89
C MET A 84 62.12 -54.20 105.40
N GLU A 85 62.17 -53.19 106.26
CA GLU A 85 61.86 -51.79 105.97
C GLU A 85 62.75 -51.24 104.86
N ARG A 86 64.08 -51.41 104.96
CA ARG A 86 65.03 -51.03 103.89
C ARG A 86 64.85 -51.82 102.59
N GLN A 87 64.39 -53.08 102.64
CA GLN A 87 63.97 -53.79 101.42
C GLN A 87 62.69 -53.19 100.82
N ARG A 88 61.77 -52.69 101.66
CA ARG A 88 60.52 -52.05 101.24
C ARG A 88 60.77 -50.71 100.55
N GLU A 89 61.59 -49.84 101.17
CA GLU A 89 62.04 -48.57 100.57
C GLU A 89 62.72 -48.80 99.21
N GLN A 90 63.63 -49.79 99.13
CA GLN A 90 64.36 -50.10 97.91
C GLN A 90 63.46 -50.69 96.80
N ALA A 91 62.39 -51.39 97.17
CA ALA A 91 61.36 -51.87 96.23
C ALA A 91 60.44 -50.74 95.74
N GLU A 92 59.98 -49.86 96.64
CA GLU A 92 59.15 -48.70 96.28
C GLU A 92 59.91 -47.73 95.37
N HIS A 93 61.20 -47.48 95.63
CA HIS A 93 61.99 -46.58 94.81
C HIS A 93 62.19 -47.11 93.37
N ARG A 94 62.38 -48.43 93.19
CA ARG A 94 62.36 -49.06 91.85
C ARG A 94 61.00 -48.90 91.17
N GLN A 95 59.90 -49.19 91.87
CA GLN A 95 58.57 -49.12 91.27
C GLN A 95 58.16 -47.68 90.90
N ALA A 96 58.63 -46.66 91.64
CA ALA A 96 58.48 -45.26 91.25
C ALA A 96 59.22 -44.94 89.95
N GLN A 97 60.46 -45.43 89.79
CA GLN A 97 61.31 -45.19 88.62
C GLN A 97 60.74 -45.83 87.34
N GLU A 98 60.18 -47.05 87.42
CA GLU A 98 59.49 -47.71 86.30
C GLU A 98 58.25 -46.94 85.83
N ARG A 99 57.42 -46.45 86.78
CA ARG A 99 56.25 -45.63 86.46
C ARG A 99 56.63 -44.38 85.66
N GLN A 100 57.73 -43.72 86.03
CA GLN A 100 58.19 -42.50 85.37
C GLN A 100 58.64 -42.75 83.91
N GLN A 101 59.39 -43.84 83.65
CA GLN A 101 59.72 -44.23 82.26
C GLN A 101 58.46 -44.61 81.44
N SER A 102 57.47 -45.24 82.07
CA SER A 102 56.23 -45.65 81.39
C SER A 102 55.40 -44.47 80.88
N GLN A 103 55.41 -43.34 81.60
CA GLN A 103 54.73 -42.10 81.17
C GLN A 103 55.45 -41.45 80.00
N GLN A 104 56.78 -41.29 80.06
CA GLN A 104 57.57 -40.68 78.99
C GLN A 104 57.40 -41.41 77.65
N ARG A 105 57.36 -42.75 77.65
CA ARG A 105 57.09 -43.55 76.44
C ARG A 105 55.70 -43.31 75.85
N ARG A 106 54.68 -43.04 76.67
CA ARG A 106 53.31 -42.74 76.20
C ARG A 106 53.21 -41.36 75.56
N GLU A 107 53.83 -40.33 76.15
CA GLU A 107 53.84 -38.99 75.56
C GLU A 107 54.57 -38.94 74.22
N ALA A 108 55.72 -39.63 74.10
CA ALA A 108 56.48 -39.72 72.85
C ALA A 108 55.64 -40.31 71.71
N ALA A 109 54.91 -41.41 71.97
CA ALA A 109 54.05 -42.06 70.99
C ALA A 109 52.87 -41.15 70.55
N GLN A 110 52.25 -40.42 71.48
CA GLN A 110 51.16 -39.49 71.16
C GLN A 110 51.61 -38.34 70.25
N ARG A 111 52.82 -37.78 70.48
CA ARG A 111 53.37 -36.71 69.64
C ARG A 111 53.59 -37.14 68.19
N GLN A 112 54.12 -38.35 67.96
CA GLN A 112 54.30 -38.89 66.61
C GLN A 112 52.96 -39.11 65.89
N GLN A 113 51.95 -39.64 66.58
CA GLN A 113 50.63 -39.86 65.98
C GLN A 113 49.89 -38.57 65.61
N ALA A 114 50.12 -37.48 66.36
CA ALA A 114 49.58 -36.16 66.02
C ALA A 114 50.22 -35.59 64.73
N GLN A 115 51.55 -35.62 64.62
CA GLN A 115 52.28 -35.12 63.45
C GLN A 115 51.86 -35.80 62.15
N HIS A 116 51.58 -37.11 62.18
CA HIS A 116 51.16 -37.86 60.99
C HIS A 116 49.82 -37.40 60.41
N ARG A 117 48.86 -37.01 61.27
CA ARG A 117 47.52 -36.55 60.85
C ARG A 117 47.53 -35.15 60.21
N ASP A 118 48.41 -34.26 60.67
CA ASP A 118 48.56 -32.93 60.09
C ASP A 118 49.22 -32.97 58.71
N ALA A 119 50.12 -33.94 58.47
CA ALA A 119 50.73 -34.17 57.16
C ALA A 119 49.68 -34.61 56.10
N GLU A 120 48.80 -35.55 56.46
CA GLU A 120 47.72 -36.03 55.57
C GLU A 120 46.74 -34.91 55.19
N ARG A 121 46.32 -34.09 56.17
CA ARG A 121 45.41 -32.95 55.94
C ARG A 121 45.96 -31.98 54.89
N ARG A 122 47.23 -31.58 55.03
CA ARG A 122 47.89 -30.65 54.10
C ARG A 122 47.96 -31.20 52.66
N GLN A 123 48.11 -32.51 52.48
CA GLN A 123 48.07 -33.12 51.13
C GLN A 123 46.66 -33.12 50.52
N ALA A 124 45.61 -33.28 51.33
CA ALA A 124 44.22 -33.28 50.86
C ALA A 124 43.78 -31.89 50.34
N ASP A 125 44.13 -30.82 51.05
CA ASP A 125 43.74 -29.46 50.68
C ASP A 125 44.42 -28.99 49.38
N VAL A 126 45.72 -29.29 49.20
CA VAL A 126 46.47 -28.97 47.96
C VAL A 126 45.84 -29.60 46.70
N ARG A 127 45.27 -30.81 46.81
CA ARG A 127 44.60 -31.48 45.67
C ARG A 127 43.31 -30.75 45.26
N ARG A 128 42.48 -30.36 46.24
CA ARG A 128 41.22 -29.63 46.00
C ARG A 128 41.44 -28.27 45.33
N ASP A 129 42.53 -27.58 45.68
CA ASP A 129 42.89 -26.30 45.10
C ASP A 129 43.36 -26.43 43.64
N ALA A 130 44.02 -27.54 43.29
CA ALA A 130 44.40 -27.84 41.91
C ALA A 130 43.18 -28.16 41.03
N GLU A 131 42.25 -28.98 41.52
CA GLU A 131 41.00 -29.33 40.82
C GLU A 131 40.13 -28.10 40.51
N ARG A 132 39.97 -27.19 41.48
CA ARG A 132 39.23 -25.93 41.30
C ARG A 132 39.80 -25.06 40.18
N ARG A 133 41.12 -24.88 40.14
CA ARG A 133 41.79 -24.06 39.12
C ARG A 133 41.61 -24.61 37.70
N GLN A 134 41.57 -25.94 37.54
CA GLN A 134 41.26 -26.57 36.25
C GLN A 134 39.80 -26.31 35.82
N ALA A 135 38.84 -26.48 36.73
CA ALA A 135 37.42 -26.27 36.44
C ALA A 135 37.11 -24.83 35.99
N ASP A 136 37.70 -23.82 36.64
CA ASP A 136 37.48 -22.42 36.27
C ASP A 136 38.19 -22.03 34.96
N ALA A 137 39.34 -22.63 34.64
CA ALA A 137 40.02 -22.44 33.35
C ALA A 137 39.18 -22.96 32.17
N HIS A 138 38.50 -24.11 32.32
CA HIS A 138 37.57 -24.62 31.30
C HIS A 138 36.40 -23.66 31.07
N ARG A 139 35.74 -23.19 32.15
CA ARG A 139 34.61 -22.24 32.07
C ARG A 139 34.94 -20.95 31.31
N GLN A 140 36.14 -20.39 31.51
CA GLN A 140 36.56 -19.18 30.79
C GLN A 140 36.73 -19.42 29.29
N ASN A 141 37.26 -20.57 28.87
CA ASN A 141 37.46 -20.88 27.46
C ASN A 141 36.13 -21.09 26.71
N ASP A 142 35.16 -21.77 27.32
CA ASP A 142 33.85 -21.97 26.71
C ASP A 142 33.05 -20.65 26.63
N ALA A 143 33.16 -19.78 27.64
CA ALA A 143 32.56 -18.45 27.60
C ALA A 143 33.12 -17.57 26.45
N ARG A 144 34.44 -17.63 26.20
CA ARG A 144 35.07 -16.92 25.06
C ARG A 144 34.55 -17.44 23.72
N ARG A 145 34.54 -18.76 23.51
CA ARG A 145 34.05 -19.40 22.28
C ARG A 145 32.58 -19.03 21.98
N GLN A 146 31.72 -18.98 23.01
CA GLN A 146 30.34 -18.55 22.83
C GLN A 146 30.21 -17.07 22.46
N ALA A 147 31.04 -16.19 23.02
CA ALA A 147 31.04 -14.76 22.68
C ALA A 147 31.51 -14.51 21.23
N GLU A 148 32.54 -15.23 20.78
CA GLU A 148 33.06 -15.16 19.40
C GLU A 148 32.01 -15.67 18.38
N ALA A 149 31.34 -16.79 18.69
CA ALA A 149 30.27 -17.33 17.85
C ALA A 149 29.09 -16.34 17.67
N ARG A 150 28.69 -15.64 18.75
CA ARG A 150 27.63 -14.61 18.69
C ARG A 150 28.02 -13.45 17.79
N ARG A 151 29.23 -12.89 17.96
CA ARG A 151 29.75 -11.80 17.10
C ARG A 151 29.78 -12.17 15.62
N HIS A 152 30.17 -13.41 15.28
CA HIS A 152 30.13 -13.87 13.89
C HIS A 152 28.71 -14.04 13.33
N ALA A 153 27.73 -14.43 14.14
CA ALA A 153 26.32 -14.48 13.72
C ALA A 153 25.72 -13.08 13.52
N GLU A 154 25.99 -12.15 14.44
CA GLU A 154 25.57 -10.75 14.38
C GLU A 154 26.11 -10.05 13.12
N ALA A 155 27.41 -10.16 12.85
CA ALA A 155 28.05 -9.59 11.67
C ALA A 155 27.49 -10.13 10.34
N ARG A 156 27.15 -11.43 10.28
CA ARG A 156 26.49 -12.04 9.10
C ARG A 156 25.08 -11.49 8.89
N ASN A 157 24.30 -11.36 9.96
CA ASN A 157 22.94 -10.81 9.89
C ASN A 157 22.95 -9.34 9.46
N GLU A 158 23.91 -8.54 9.93
CA GLU A 158 24.01 -7.13 9.53
C GLU A 158 24.42 -6.98 8.05
N ALA A 159 25.39 -7.78 7.58
CA ALA A 159 25.80 -7.79 6.18
C ALA A 159 24.63 -8.16 5.24
N GLN A 160 23.80 -9.13 5.61
CA GLN A 160 22.60 -9.50 4.85
C GLN A 160 21.56 -8.35 4.80
N ARG A 161 21.33 -7.65 5.92
CA ARG A 161 20.43 -6.48 5.96
C ARG A 161 20.92 -5.37 5.03
N ARG A 162 22.20 -4.97 5.16
CA ARG A 162 22.82 -3.95 4.30
C ARG A 162 22.71 -4.32 2.81
N GLN A 163 22.85 -5.60 2.44
CA GLN A 163 22.67 -6.06 1.07
C GLN A 163 21.20 -6.02 0.60
N ALA A 164 20.24 -6.32 1.47
CA ALA A 164 18.81 -6.24 1.15
C ALA A 164 18.33 -4.79 0.93
N ASP A 165 18.78 -3.86 1.78
CA ASP A 165 18.45 -2.44 1.66
C ASP A 165 19.08 -1.81 0.40
N ALA A 166 20.34 -2.14 0.09
CA ALA A 166 20.98 -1.73 -1.15
C ALA A 166 20.23 -2.21 -2.41
N ARG A 167 19.66 -3.43 -2.39
CA ARG A 167 18.80 -3.93 -3.48
C ARG A 167 17.49 -3.15 -3.59
N ARG A 168 16.85 -2.83 -2.47
CA ARG A 168 15.62 -2.01 -2.44
C ARG A 168 15.87 -0.60 -2.98
N ASP A 169 17.00 0.02 -2.66
CA ASP A 169 17.34 1.35 -3.18
C ASP A 169 17.73 1.34 -4.65
N ALA A 170 18.40 0.29 -5.13
CA ALA A 170 18.62 0.09 -6.57
C ALA A 170 17.29 -0.04 -7.34
N GLN A 171 16.33 -0.81 -6.81
CA GLN A 171 14.98 -0.92 -7.38
C GLN A 171 14.24 0.42 -7.38
N ARG A 172 14.19 1.13 -6.24
CA ARG A 172 13.56 2.47 -6.14
C ARG A 172 14.14 3.47 -7.14
N ARG A 173 15.46 3.46 -7.36
CA ARG A 173 16.11 4.33 -8.37
C ARG A 173 15.71 3.94 -9.80
N ALA A 174 15.67 2.66 -10.12
CA ALA A 174 15.27 2.18 -11.45
C ALA A 174 13.81 2.53 -11.78
N ASP A 175 12.89 2.41 -10.81
CA ASP A 175 11.48 2.75 -11.02
C ASP A 175 11.25 4.27 -11.12
N LEU A 176 11.95 5.08 -10.31
CA LEU A 176 11.96 6.55 -10.47
C LEU A 176 12.47 6.98 -11.85
N GLN A 177 13.48 6.29 -12.38
CA GLN A 177 14.02 6.58 -13.71
C GLN A 177 13.03 6.21 -14.83
N ARG A 178 12.42 5.02 -14.76
CA ARG A 178 11.33 4.61 -15.69
C ARG A 178 10.15 5.59 -15.69
N ASP A 179 9.84 6.18 -14.55
CA ASP A 179 8.78 7.19 -14.42
C ASP A 179 9.20 8.56 -14.98
N ALA A 180 10.46 8.94 -14.87
CA ALA A 180 11.01 10.11 -15.55
C ALA A 180 10.98 9.91 -17.08
N ASP A 181 11.44 8.75 -17.57
CA ASP A 181 11.46 8.39 -18.99
C ASP A 181 10.04 8.40 -19.58
N ARG A 182 9.06 7.80 -18.90
CA ARG A 182 7.64 7.85 -19.32
C ARG A 182 7.09 9.28 -19.36
N ARG A 183 7.36 10.11 -18.34
CA ARG A 183 6.95 11.53 -18.34
C ARG A 183 7.60 12.32 -19.47
N GLN A 184 8.85 12.02 -19.83
CA GLN A 184 9.55 12.64 -20.95
C GLN A 184 9.00 12.19 -22.30
N ALA A 185 8.68 10.90 -22.47
CA ALA A 185 8.03 10.36 -23.67
C ALA A 185 6.63 10.98 -23.90
N HIS A 186 5.81 11.09 -22.85
CA HIS A 186 4.51 11.76 -22.94
C HIS A 186 4.67 13.24 -23.35
N ARG A 187 5.59 13.98 -22.71
CA ARG A 187 5.89 15.38 -23.07
C ARG A 187 6.37 15.54 -24.52
N ALA A 188 7.15 14.59 -25.04
CA ALA A 188 7.58 14.60 -26.44
C ALA A 188 6.41 14.36 -27.41
N ALA A 189 5.52 13.42 -27.11
CA ALA A 189 4.30 13.18 -27.88
C ALA A 189 3.34 14.39 -27.85
N ASP A 190 3.18 15.04 -26.70
CA ASP A 190 2.37 16.26 -26.57
C ASP A 190 2.97 17.44 -27.36
N GLN A 191 4.30 17.56 -27.38
CA GLN A 191 5.00 18.55 -28.21
C GLN A 191 4.82 18.29 -29.72
N GLN A 192 4.85 17.03 -30.15
CA GLN A 192 4.55 16.65 -31.55
C GLN A 192 3.08 16.91 -31.93
N ARG A 193 2.14 16.76 -30.99
CA ARG A 193 0.71 17.05 -31.19
C ARG A 193 0.37 18.55 -31.14
N ARG A 194 1.29 19.41 -30.66
CA ARG A 194 1.06 20.85 -30.53
C ARG A 194 1.21 21.58 -31.87
N VAL A 195 0.22 22.39 -32.22
CA VAL A 195 0.26 23.26 -33.41
C VAL A 195 1.47 24.20 -33.34
N THR A 196 2.39 24.08 -34.30
CA THR A 196 3.53 25.00 -34.46
C THR A 196 3.07 26.36 -34.99
N GLU A 197 3.82 27.42 -34.71
CA GLU A 197 3.47 28.77 -35.19
C GLU A 197 3.39 28.83 -36.74
N ALA A 198 4.22 28.07 -37.45
CA ALA A 198 4.15 27.97 -38.91
C ALA A 198 2.93 27.16 -39.43
N GLN A 199 2.35 26.25 -38.64
CA GLN A 199 1.05 25.63 -38.95
C GLN A 199 -0.10 26.61 -38.63
N ARG A 200 -0.03 27.31 -37.48
CA ARG A 200 -1.00 28.32 -37.05
C ARG A 200 -1.12 29.46 -38.08
N GLN A 201 0.00 30.00 -38.57
CA GLN A 201 -0.01 31.05 -39.60
C GLN A 201 -0.64 30.56 -40.92
N ARG A 202 -0.35 29.33 -41.36
CA ARG A 202 -1.00 28.71 -42.52
C ARG A 202 -2.51 28.53 -42.33
N MET A 203 -2.96 28.10 -41.15
CA MET A 203 -4.40 28.02 -40.84
C MET A 203 -5.08 29.39 -40.86
N ILE A 204 -4.43 30.45 -40.36
CA ILE A 204 -4.97 31.83 -40.41
C ILE A 204 -5.05 32.34 -41.86
N GLN A 205 -4.05 32.03 -42.70
CA GLN A 205 -4.07 32.38 -44.13
C GLN A 205 -5.20 31.66 -44.88
N LEU A 206 -5.32 30.33 -44.71
CA LEU A 206 -6.41 29.54 -45.28
C LEU A 206 -7.79 30.04 -44.81
N GLN A 207 -7.92 30.39 -43.53
CA GLN A 207 -9.18 30.89 -42.99
C GLN A 207 -9.59 32.24 -43.60
N ARG A 208 -8.65 33.17 -43.79
CA ARG A 208 -8.90 34.44 -44.51
C ARG A 208 -9.34 34.21 -45.95
N GLN A 209 -8.75 33.23 -46.65
CA GLN A 209 -9.15 32.88 -48.01
C GLN A 209 -10.59 32.35 -48.05
N ARG A 210 -10.93 31.38 -47.18
CA ARG A 210 -12.29 30.81 -47.08
C ARG A 210 -13.36 31.86 -46.79
N GLU A 211 -13.05 32.88 -45.98
CA GLU A 211 -13.94 34.01 -45.72
C GLU A 211 -14.21 34.85 -46.97
N LEU A 212 -13.18 35.19 -47.74
CA LEU A 212 -13.32 35.93 -48.99
C LEU A 212 -14.11 35.12 -50.01
N ASP A 213 -13.77 33.84 -50.18
CA ASP A 213 -14.47 32.91 -51.06
C ASP A 213 -15.94 32.71 -50.66
N TYR A 214 -16.26 32.78 -49.37
CA TYR A 214 -17.65 32.71 -48.88
C TYR A 214 -18.41 34.03 -49.08
N ARG A 215 -17.78 35.20 -48.85
CA ARG A 215 -18.39 36.51 -49.15
C ARG A 215 -18.71 36.65 -50.63
N ASN A 216 -17.77 36.31 -51.50
CA ASN A 216 -17.93 36.33 -52.96
C ASN A 216 -19.04 35.37 -53.42
N TYR A 217 -19.06 34.15 -52.84
CA TYR A 217 -20.15 33.20 -53.05
C TYR A 217 -21.52 33.79 -52.68
N MET A 218 -21.70 34.26 -51.44
CA MET A 218 -22.98 34.81 -50.98
C MET A 218 -23.49 35.99 -51.83
N ALA A 219 -22.60 36.85 -52.32
CA ALA A 219 -22.95 37.93 -53.24
C ALA A 219 -23.57 37.38 -54.55
N SER A 220 -22.96 36.36 -55.17
CA SER A 220 -23.47 35.73 -56.40
C SER A 220 -24.78 34.96 -56.22
N ARG A 221 -24.99 34.30 -55.07
CA ARG A 221 -26.19 33.47 -54.83
C ARG A 221 -27.50 34.28 -54.78
N ARG A 222 -27.44 35.54 -54.33
CA ARG A 222 -28.63 36.40 -54.19
C ARG A 222 -29.41 36.60 -55.49
N VAL A 223 -28.75 36.59 -56.65
CA VAL A 223 -29.39 36.71 -57.97
C VAL A 223 -29.99 35.38 -58.43
N ALA A 224 -29.27 34.26 -58.22
CA ALA A 224 -29.77 32.93 -58.55
C ALA A 224 -31.03 32.55 -57.75
N GLU A 225 -31.11 32.98 -56.49
CA GLU A 225 -32.27 32.78 -55.62
C GLU A 225 -33.54 33.43 -56.18
N GLN A 226 -33.47 34.70 -56.62
CA GLN A 226 -34.63 35.43 -57.15
C GLN A 226 -35.24 34.72 -58.38
N ASN A 227 -34.40 34.25 -59.29
CA ASN A 227 -34.83 33.49 -60.47
C ASN A 227 -35.48 32.15 -60.09
N ARG A 228 -34.98 31.47 -59.04
CA ARG A 228 -35.53 30.19 -58.58
C ARG A 228 -36.87 30.37 -57.87
N ILE A 229 -37.02 31.42 -57.06
CA ILE A 229 -38.30 31.79 -56.42
C ILE A 229 -39.39 32.02 -57.46
N ALA A 230 -39.10 32.82 -58.51
CA ALA A 230 -40.06 33.11 -59.58
C ALA A 230 -40.49 31.83 -60.33
N ALA A 231 -39.56 30.91 -60.59
CA ALA A 231 -39.86 29.63 -61.23
C ALA A 231 -40.79 28.75 -60.39
N LEU A 232 -40.63 28.71 -59.06
CA LEU A 232 -41.50 27.95 -58.15
C LEU A 232 -42.92 28.54 -58.10
N GLN A 233 -43.06 29.87 -58.13
CA GLN A 233 -44.36 30.54 -58.23
C GLN A 233 -45.08 30.18 -59.54
N ALA A 234 -44.38 30.26 -60.68
CA ALA A 234 -44.93 29.89 -61.99
C ALA A 234 -45.36 28.41 -62.05
N GLN A 235 -44.60 27.51 -61.41
CA GLN A 235 -44.91 26.08 -61.30
C GLN A 235 -45.95 25.76 -60.20
N ARG A 236 -46.54 26.77 -59.52
CA ARG A 236 -47.50 26.62 -58.40
C ARG A 236 -47.00 25.76 -57.23
N ARG A 237 -45.68 25.66 -57.04
CA ARG A 237 -45.02 24.83 -56.02
C ARG A 237 -45.03 25.53 -54.65
N ALA A 238 -46.21 25.62 -54.04
CA ALA A 238 -46.46 26.48 -52.89
C ALA A 238 -45.62 26.11 -51.64
N GLN A 239 -45.46 24.82 -51.35
CA GLN A 239 -44.73 24.35 -50.16
C GLN A 239 -43.21 24.45 -50.39
N GLN A 240 -42.72 24.12 -51.59
CA GLN A 240 -41.30 24.32 -51.94
C GLN A 240 -40.93 25.82 -52.05
N TYR A 241 -41.85 26.70 -52.46
CA TYR A 241 -41.69 28.16 -52.39
C TYR A 241 -41.58 28.63 -50.93
N ALA A 242 -42.46 28.17 -50.03
CA ALA A 242 -42.40 28.51 -48.61
C ALA A 242 -41.09 28.04 -47.97
N TYR A 243 -40.69 26.79 -48.22
CA TYR A 243 -39.42 26.23 -47.78
C TYR A 243 -38.21 27.03 -48.29
N GLN A 244 -38.15 27.34 -49.59
CA GLN A 244 -37.02 28.06 -50.17
C GLN A 244 -36.92 29.50 -49.63
N ARG A 245 -38.05 30.20 -49.49
CA ARG A 245 -38.10 31.52 -48.84
C ARG A 245 -37.58 31.46 -47.39
N TRP A 246 -38.03 30.47 -46.62
CA TRP A 246 -37.59 30.25 -45.24
C TRP A 246 -36.08 29.95 -45.16
N TYR A 247 -35.57 29.07 -46.03
CA TYR A 247 -34.15 28.71 -46.11
C TYR A 247 -33.27 29.94 -46.34
N TRP A 248 -33.66 30.79 -47.30
CA TRP A 248 -32.92 32.01 -47.63
C TRP A 248 -33.00 33.07 -46.52
N GLN A 249 -34.18 33.25 -45.90
CA GLN A 249 -34.34 34.15 -44.75
C GLN A 249 -33.46 33.72 -43.56
N GLN A 250 -33.43 32.43 -43.24
CA GLN A 250 -32.60 31.89 -42.17
C GLN A 250 -31.10 31.97 -42.49
N GLN A 251 -30.68 31.80 -43.76
CA GLN A 251 -29.29 31.98 -44.15
C GLN A 251 -28.83 33.44 -44.01
N LEU A 252 -29.69 34.40 -44.39
CA LEU A 252 -29.42 35.83 -44.17
C LEU A 252 -29.40 36.20 -42.68
N ALA A 253 -30.31 35.65 -41.87
CA ALA A 253 -30.32 35.87 -40.42
C ALA A 253 -29.04 35.32 -39.74
N GLN A 254 -28.56 34.15 -40.17
CA GLN A 254 -27.28 33.60 -39.72
C GLN A 254 -26.10 34.50 -40.11
N GLN A 255 -26.09 35.04 -41.35
CA GLN A 255 -25.07 35.99 -41.79
C GLN A 255 -25.07 37.29 -40.98
N GLN A 256 -26.23 37.81 -40.59
CA GLN A 256 -26.35 39.03 -39.76
C GLN A 256 -25.94 38.82 -38.30
N ARG A 257 -26.22 37.63 -37.73
CA ARG A 257 -25.81 37.26 -36.36
C ARG A 257 -24.31 37.00 -36.22
N TRP A 258 -23.58 36.92 -37.33
CA TRP A 258 -22.20 36.47 -37.35
C TRP A 258 -21.19 37.62 -37.23
N SER A 259 -20.33 37.53 -36.22
CA SER A 259 -19.23 38.47 -35.96
C SER A 259 -17.88 37.83 -36.27
N ALA A 260 -16.95 38.59 -36.86
CA ALA A 260 -15.62 38.11 -37.24
C ALA A 260 -14.78 37.66 -36.01
N PRO A 261 -14.35 36.38 -35.94
CA PRO A 261 -13.47 35.89 -34.90
C PRO A 261 -12.12 36.61 -34.83
N SER A 262 -11.60 36.77 -33.61
CA SER A 262 -10.24 37.24 -33.40
C SER A 262 -9.26 36.07 -33.55
N TYR A 263 -8.54 36.00 -34.68
CA TYR A 263 -7.52 34.95 -34.96
C TYR A 263 -6.47 34.76 -33.85
N SER A 264 -6.24 35.79 -33.02
CA SER A 264 -5.31 35.77 -31.89
C SER A 264 -5.91 35.22 -30.59
N ARG A 265 -7.22 34.98 -30.53
CA ARG A 265 -7.96 34.53 -29.33
C ARG A 265 -8.81 33.28 -29.56
N ASP A 266 -9.15 32.97 -30.81
CA ASP A 266 -9.91 31.77 -31.18
C ASP A 266 -9.07 30.50 -30.93
N PRO A 267 -9.51 29.58 -30.04
CA PRO A 267 -8.77 28.34 -29.75
C PRO A 267 -8.59 27.41 -30.95
N TYR A 268 -9.38 27.53 -32.01
CA TYR A 268 -9.25 26.72 -33.24
C TYR A 268 -7.81 26.71 -33.78
N PHE A 269 -7.13 27.86 -33.79
CA PHE A 269 -5.77 28.00 -34.33
C PHE A 269 -4.67 27.39 -33.47
N TYR A 270 -5.03 26.87 -32.29
CA TYR A 270 -4.14 26.22 -31.32
C TYR A 270 -4.56 24.77 -31.01
N ALA A 271 -5.74 24.36 -31.47
CA ALA A 271 -6.33 23.06 -31.15
C ALA A 271 -5.57 21.93 -31.85
N PRO A 272 -5.11 20.90 -31.12
CA PRO A 272 -4.36 19.79 -31.70
C PRO A 272 -5.23 18.96 -32.63
N VAL A 273 -4.61 18.38 -33.66
CA VAL A 273 -5.21 17.30 -34.45
C VAL A 273 -5.59 16.18 -33.47
N SER A 274 -6.86 15.80 -33.53
CA SER A 274 -7.52 14.93 -32.53
C SER A 274 -8.49 13.95 -33.17
N TYR A 275 -8.82 14.15 -34.45
CA TYR A 275 -9.67 13.29 -35.25
C TYR A 275 -9.08 13.09 -36.65
N ARG A 276 -9.53 12.04 -37.33
CA ARG A 276 -9.47 11.92 -38.78
C ARG A 276 -10.87 11.61 -39.33
N TYR A 277 -11.19 12.14 -40.49
CA TYR A 277 -12.44 11.86 -41.22
C TYR A 277 -12.13 11.18 -42.56
N ALA A 278 -13.11 10.47 -43.12
CA ALA A 278 -12.97 9.77 -44.39
C ALA A 278 -13.79 10.44 -45.49
N ARG A 279 -13.15 10.84 -46.58
CA ARG A 279 -13.78 11.36 -47.78
C ARG A 279 -13.19 10.70 -49.02
N ASP A 280 -14.05 10.26 -49.94
CA ASP A 280 -13.67 9.72 -51.25
C ASP A 280 -12.56 8.63 -51.16
N GLY A 281 -12.66 7.77 -50.14
CA GLY A 281 -11.72 6.67 -49.84
C GLY A 281 -10.43 7.06 -49.13
N ARG A 282 -10.22 8.35 -48.82
CA ARG A 282 -9.00 8.90 -48.20
C ARG A 282 -9.29 9.43 -46.79
N TYR A 283 -8.31 9.35 -45.90
CA TYR A 283 -8.38 9.93 -44.57
C TYR A 283 -7.72 11.31 -44.53
N TYR A 284 -8.35 12.22 -43.78
CA TYR A 284 -7.92 13.61 -43.61
C TYR A 284 -7.92 13.98 -42.12
N ASP A 285 -6.89 14.70 -41.68
CA ASP A 285 -6.77 15.14 -40.30
C ASP A 285 -7.72 16.30 -39.96
N ALA A 286 -8.22 16.29 -38.72
CA ALA A 286 -9.06 17.33 -38.16
C ALA A 286 -8.74 17.59 -36.68
N ASN A 287 -8.78 18.87 -36.29
CA ASN A 287 -8.96 19.22 -34.89
C ASN A 287 -10.45 19.19 -34.50
N ARG A 288 -10.74 19.33 -33.20
CA ARG A 288 -12.11 19.27 -32.68
C ARG A 288 -13.11 20.20 -33.39
N TYR A 289 -12.73 21.46 -33.65
CA TYR A 289 -13.62 22.46 -34.26
C TYR A 289 -13.99 22.09 -35.70
N GLN A 290 -13.05 21.47 -36.42
CA GLN A 290 -13.30 20.93 -37.76
C GLN A 290 -14.25 19.73 -37.68
N ALA A 291 -13.98 18.76 -36.80
CA ALA A 291 -14.86 17.62 -36.59
C ALA A 291 -16.27 18.04 -36.17
N ASP A 292 -16.41 19.02 -35.28
CA ASP A 292 -17.70 19.58 -34.85
C ASP A 292 -18.42 20.34 -35.98
N MET A 293 -17.69 21.07 -36.85
CA MET A 293 -18.25 21.72 -38.05
C MET A 293 -18.71 20.71 -39.12
N LEU A 294 -17.97 19.61 -39.34
CA LEU A 294 -18.42 18.53 -40.25
C LEU A 294 -19.62 17.77 -39.68
N ARG A 295 -19.66 17.52 -38.37
CA ARG A 295 -20.85 16.98 -37.67
C ARG A 295 -22.06 17.91 -37.82
N GLN A 296 -21.84 19.22 -37.74
CA GLN A 296 -22.88 20.22 -37.98
C GLN A 296 -23.36 20.18 -39.44
N ALA A 297 -22.45 20.09 -40.42
CA ALA A 297 -22.79 19.99 -41.84
C ALA A 297 -23.77 18.83 -42.13
N VAL A 298 -23.47 17.61 -41.65
CA VAL A 298 -24.36 16.44 -41.84
C VAL A 298 -25.73 16.65 -41.16
N ARG A 299 -25.76 17.21 -39.94
CA ARG A 299 -27.00 17.46 -39.19
C ARG A 299 -27.89 18.50 -39.88
N GLN A 300 -27.32 19.65 -40.22
CA GLN A 300 -27.99 20.73 -40.95
C GLN A 300 -28.48 20.24 -42.31
N GLY A 301 -27.62 19.49 -43.03
CA GLY A 301 -27.97 18.81 -44.26
C GLY A 301 -29.20 17.92 -44.09
N TYR A 302 -29.18 17.00 -43.13
CA TYR A 302 -30.26 16.07 -42.84
C TYR A 302 -31.58 16.80 -42.53
N GLU A 303 -31.56 17.81 -41.67
CA GLU A 303 -32.75 18.60 -41.36
C GLU A 303 -33.30 19.31 -42.62
N MET A 304 -32.43 19.96 -43.41
CA MET A 304 -32.84 20.61 -44.66
C MET A 304 -33.38 19.61 -45.68
N GLY A 305 -32.83 18.39 -45.72
CA GLY A 305 -33.36 17.28 -46.50
C GLY A 305 -34.77 16.89 -46.08
N VAL A 306 -35.01 16.77 -44.77
CA VAL A 306 -36.35 16.49 -44.23
C VAL A 306 -37.34 17.59 -44.63
N ARG A 307 -36.96 18.88 -44.51
CA ARG A 307 -37.78 20.02 -44.96
C ARG A 307 -38.12 19.91 -46.44
N ALA A 308 -37.12 19.72 -47.29
CA ALA A 308 -37.29 19.60 -48.74
C ALA A 308 -38.18 18.41 -49.16
N GLY A 309 -38.00 17.23 -48.55
CA GLY A 309 -38.77 16.04 -48.87
C GLY A 309 -40.26 16.17 -48.50
N ILE A 310 -40.57 16.83 -47.37
CA ILE A 310 -41.96 17.13 -46.97
C ILE A 310 -42.57 18.18 -47.90
N ALA A 311 -41.83 19.23 -48.27
CA ALA A 311 -42.30 20.23 -49.22
C ALA A 311 -42.62 19.64 -50.61
N ASP A 312 -41.70 18.85 -51.18
CA ASP A 312 -41.93 18.15 -52.46
C ASP A 312 -43.12 17.18 -52.38
N ARG A 313 -43.23 16.41 -51.28
CA ARG A 313 -44.35 15.48 -51.05
C ARG A 313 -45.70 16.19 -50.92
N ARG A 314 -45.77 17.35 -50.24
CA ARG A 314 -47.01 18.14 -50.07
C ARG A 314 -47.43 18.87 -51.34
N ASP A 315 -46.49 19.29 -52.18
CA ASP A 315 -46.77 19.80 -53.54
C ASP A 315 -47.19 18.67 -54.52
N ASN A 316 -47.27 17.41 -54.06
CA ASN A 316 -47.45 16.20 -54.87
C ASN A 316 -46.42 16.10 -56.04
N TRP A 317 -45.21 16.61 -55.80
CA TRP A 317 -44.13 16.68 -56.77
C TRP A 317 -43.26 15.42 -56.71
N ARG A 318 -42.71 15.01 -57.86
CA ARG A 318 -41.81 13.84 -57.95
C ARG A 318 -40.51 14.08 -57.15
N SER A 319 -40.11 13.07 -56.39
CA SER A 319 -38.80 12.93 -55.73
C SER A 319 -37.62 13.39 -56.61
N ASP A 320 -37.00 14.52 -56.28
CA ASP A 320 -35.86 15.11 -56.99
C ASP A 320 -34.98 15.98 -56.07
N TRP A 321 -34.38 15.35 -55.06
CA TRP A 321 -33.42 16.00 -54.16
C TRP A 321 -32.22 16.63 -54.88
N ARG A 322 -31.84 16.15 -56.07
CA ARG A 322 -30.69 16.69 -56.84
C ARG A 322 -30.98 18.09 -57.41
N ASN A 323 -32.24 18.36 -57.71
CA ASN A 323 -32.73 19.63 -58.23
C ASN A 323 -33.21 20.58 -57.11
N ASN A 324 -33.33 20.09 -55.87
CA ASN A 324 -33.71 20.94 -54.75
C ASN A 324 -32.61 22.00 -54.48
N TYR A 325 -33.02 23.26 -54.32
CA TYR A 325 -32.08 24.38 -54.21
C TYR A 325 -31.10 24.23 -53.03
N ALA A 326 -31.60 23.77 -51.89
CA ALA A 326 -30.78 23.59 -50.69
C ALA A 326 -29.71 22.48 -50.86
N TYR A 327 -29.96 21.46 -51.68
CA TYR A 327 -28.95 20.45 -52.05
C TYR A 327 -27.89 21.02 -52.99
N GLN A 328 -28.31 21.82 -53.97
CA GLN A 328 -27.39 22.48 -54.91
C GLN A 328 -26.52 23.51 -54.21
N ASP A 329 -27.12 24.32 -53.34
CA ASP A 329 -26.45 25.30 -52.50
C ASP A 329 -25.51 24.65 -51.49
N ALA A 330 -26.07 23.83 -50.59
CA ALA A 330 -25.40 23.10 -49.52
C ALA A 330 -24.59 23.95 -48.53
N SER A 331 -24.85 25.26 -48.41
CA SER A 331 -24.13 26.16 -47.49
C SER A 331 -24.93 26.57 -46.23
N TYR A 332 -26.10 26.00 -46.00
CA TYR A 332 -26.91 26.32 -44.81
C TYR A 332 -26.22 25.87 -43.53
N GLY A 333 -26.03 26.80 -42.60
CA GLY A 333 -25.22 26.58 -41.39
C GLY A 333 -23.71 26.77 -41.57
N TYR A 334 -23.23 27.06 -42.79
CA TYR A 334 -21.83 27.41 -43.04
C TYR A 334 -21.61 28.92 -42.86
N ASN A 335 -20.59 29.28 -42.10
CA ASN A 335 -20.20 30.66 -41.81
C ASN A 335 -18.85 31.07 -42.43
N GLY A 336 -18.18 30.16 -43.13
CA GLY A 336 -16.83 30.35 -43.66
C GLY A 336 -15.71 29.63 -42.90
N TYR A 337 -15.98 29.00 -41.74
CA TYR A 337 -14.93 28.65 -40.76
C TYR A 337 -14.58 27.17 -40.61
N TYR A 338 -13.34 26.97 -40.15
CA TYR A 338 -12.70 25.72 -39.73
C TYR A 338 -12.42 24.71 -40.86
N VAL A 339 -13.38 24.52 -41.78
CA VAL A 339 -13.30 23.62 -42.93
C VAL A 339 -13.50 24.39 -44.23
N ASP A 340 -13.11 23.81 -45.36
CA ASP A 340 -13.37 24.40 -46.67
C ASP A 340 -14.84 24.26 -47.06
N ARG A 341 -15.38 25.23 -47.81
CA ARG A 341 -16.79 25.20 -48.27
C ARG A 341 -17.09 23.94 -49.08
N SER A 342 -16.14 23.46 -49.88
CA SER A 342 -16.29 22.20 -50.64
C SER A 342 -16.46 20.98 -49.73
N GLU A 343 -15.80 20.97 -48.56
CA GLU A 343 -15.89 19.91 -47.56
C GLU A 343 -17.22 19.97 -46.80
N TYR A 344 -17.61 21.16 -46.34
CA TYR A 344 -18.91 21.39 -45.70
C TYR A 344 -20.05 20.95 -46.63
N ASN A 345 -20.06 21.46 -47.86
CA ASN A 345 -21.11 21.20 -48.84
C ASN A 345 -21.14 19.73 -49.31
N TYR A 346 -20.08 18.94 -49.13
CA TYR A 346 -20.10 17.49 -49.37
C TYR A 346 -20.91 16.78 -48.28
N TYR A 347 -20.54 16.99 -47.01
CA TYR A 347 -21.21 16.33 -45.89
C TYR A 347 -22.63 16.83 -45.64
N PHE A 348 -22.90 18.11 -45.94
CA PHE A 348 -24.26 18.64 -45.99
C PHE A 348 -25.12 17.87 -47.01
N ARG A 349 -24.60 17.61 -48.22
CA ARG A 349 -25.33 16.87 -49.26
C ARG A 349 -25.54 15.40 -48.87
N GLU A 350 -24.58 14.77 -48.20
CA GLU A 350 -24.75 13.42 -47.65
C GLU A 350 -25.85 13.38 -46.57
N GLY A 351 -25.89 14.37 -45.66
CA GLY A 351 -27.00 14.53 -44.71
C GLY A 351 -28.34 14.72 -45.43
N PHE A 352 -28.39 15.69 -46.35
CA PHE A 352 -29.59 16.10 -47.09
C PHE A 352 -30.21 14.95 -47.86
N ARG A 353 -29.41 14.17 -48.60
CA ARG A 353 -29.92 13.01 -49.35
C ARG A 353 -30.66 12.04 -48.42
N ARG A 354 -30.11 11.76 -47.24
CA ARG A 354 -30.69 10.84 -46.24
C ARG A 354 -31.99 11.40 -45.65
N GLY A 355 -31.99 12.66 -45.19
CA GLY A 355 -33.19 13.29 -44.62
C GLY A 355 -34.33 13.45 -45.62
N TYR A 356 -33.99 13.73 -46.88
CA TYR A 356 -34.96 13.77 -47.97
C TYR A 356 -35.53 12.39 -48.30
N GLN A 357 -34.69 11.35 -48.33
CA GLN A 357 -35.14 9.97 -48.56
C GLN A 357 -36.12 9.52 -47.47
N ASP A 358 -35.76 9.75 -46.20
CA ASP A 358 -36.62 9.47 -45.06
C ASP A 358 -37.96 10.24 -45.17
N SER A 359 -37.93 11.57 -45.27
CA SER A 359 -39.15 12.37 -45.20
C SER A 359 -40.04 12.33 -46.46
N TYR A 360 -39.47 12.15 -47.66
CA TYR A 360 -40.28 11.95 -48.86
C TYR A 360 -41.00 10.59 -48.83
N GLY A 361 -40.32 9.53 -48.35
CA GLY A 361 -40.85 8.18 -48.31
C GLY A 361 -41.76 7.84 -47.12
N ASN A 362 -41.75 8.65 -46.04
CA ASN A 362 -42.13 8.23 -44.68
C ASN A 362 -41.28 7.06 -44.15
N ASP A 363 -40.03 7.01 -44.59
CA ASP A 363 -38.99 6.12 -44.09
C ASP A 363 -38.31 6.78 -42.87
N TYR A 364 -37.89 5.97 -41.90
CA TYR A 364 -37.18 6.42 -40.69
C TYR A 364 -35.82 5.72 -40.58
N ARG A 365 -35.06 5.66 -41.68
CA ARG A 365 -33.87 4.80 -41.81
C ARG A 365 -32.60 5.46 -41.29
N TYR A 366 -32.54 6.80 -41.30
CA TYR A 366 -31.32 7.55 -40.98
C TYR A 366 -31.49 8.51 -39.80
N GLY A 367 -32.72 8.84 -39.40
CA GLY A 367 -33.00 9.68 -38.23
C GLY A 367 -34.46 9.63 -37.79
N THR A 368 -34.74 10.34 -36.69
CA THR A 368 -36.12 10.61 -36.24
C THR A 368 -36.53 12.00 -36.71
N TYR A 369 -37.80 12.18 -37.07
CA TYR A 369 -38.37 13.51 -37.27
C TYR A 369 -39.63 13.70 -36.41
N TYR A 370 -39.87 14.94 -35.99
CA TYR A 370 -40.92 15.38 -35.09
C TYR A 370 -41.62 16.58 -35.74
N GLY A 371 -42.75 16.36 -36.40
CA GLY A 371 -43.46 17.46 -37.05
C GLY A 371 -44.68 17.05 -37.86
N ASP A 372 -45.85 17.42 -37.36
CA ASP A 372 -47.10 17.38 -38.10
C ASP A 372 -47.69 18.80 -38.21
N ARG A 373 -48.50 19.02 -39.25
CA ARG A 373 -49.10 20.34 -39.61
C ARG A 373 -48.11 21.47 -39.95
N ASP A 374 -47.93 22.51 -39.13
CA ASP A 374 -47.73 23.89 -39.65
C ASP A 374 -46.26 24.37 -39.78
N MET A 375 -45.47 23.52 -40.42
CA MET A 375 -44.01 23.51 -40.61
C MET A 375 -43.29 24.81 -41.08
N TYR A 376 -44.00 25.81 -41.62
CA TYR A 376 -43.42 27.01 -42.22
C TYR A 376 -44.10 28.34 -41.82
N ASP A 377 -45.11 28.30 -40.95
CA ASP A 377 -45.89 29.49 -40.56
C ASP A 377 -45.52 30.03 -39.16
N SER A 378 -44.95 29.17 -38.29
CA SER A 378 -44.48 29.56 -36.96
C SER A 378 -43.28 30.52 -37.03
N ASN A 379 -43.41 31.70 -36.41
CA ASN A 379 -42.30 32.64 -36.20
C ASN A 379 -41.16 32.05 -35.33
N ASP A 380 -41.48 31.07 -34.48
CA ASP A 380 -40.53 30.34 -33.63
C ASP A 380 -39.72 29.29 -34.41
N GLY A 381 -39.10 29.71 -35.52
CA GLY A 381 -38.38 28.88 -36.49
C GLY A 381 -37.05 28.29 -36.00
N ASN A 382 -37.00 27.79 -34.76
CA ASN A 382 -35.84 27.24 -34.07
C ASN A 382 -36.05 25.78 -33.61
N ASP A 383 -37.23 25.19 -33.82
CA ASP A 383 -37.50 23.80 -33.46
C ASP A 383 -36.76 22.80 -34.37
N ASN A 384 -36.00 21.90 -33.74
CA ASN A 384 -35.31 20.78 -34.39
C ASN A 384 -36.31 19.72 -34.86
N ILE A 385 -36.94 19.95 -36.01
CA ILE A 385 -37.90 19.03 -36.62
C ILE A 385 -37.33 17.62 -36.90
N ALA A 386 -36.01 17.45 -36.90
CA ALA A 386 -35.35 16.24 -37.38
C ALA A 386 -33.96 16.06 -36.76
N VAL A 387 -33.61 14.83 -36.39
CA VAL A 387 -32.33 14.46 -35.80
C VAL A 387 -31.80 13.19 -36.45
N ILE A 388 -30.65 13.29 -37.13
CA ILE A 388 -29.94 12.13 -37.70
C ILE A 388 -29.39 11.24 -36.59
N LEU A 389 -29.48 9.92 -36.75
CA LEU A 389 -28.92 8.95 -35.80
C LEU A 389 -27.41 9.13 -35.66
N THR A 390 -26.91 9.09 -34.42
CA THR A 390 -25.47 9.24 -34.13
C THR A 390 -24.61 8.18 -34.83
N SER A 391 -25.11 6.94 -34.99
CA SER A 391 -24.44 5.88 -35.76
C SER A 391 -24.26 6.26 -37.23
N VAL A 392 -25.31 6.79 -37.86
CA VAL A 392 -25.29 7.26 -39.26
C VAL A 392 -24.39 8.49 -39.40
N LEU A 393 -24.40 9.41 -38.43
CA LEU A 393 -23.52 10.57 -38.39
C LEU A 393 -22.03 10.19 -38.40
N GLN A 394 -21.63 9.21 -37.57
CA GLN A 394 -20.24 8.73 -37.56
C GLN A 394 -19.89 7.97 -38.85
N SER A 395 -20.82 7.17 -39.39
CA SER A 395 -20.66 6.43 -40.64
C SER A 395 -20.48 7.35 -41.86
N VAL A 396 -21.29 8.42 -41.97
CA VAL A 396 -21.18 9.43 -43.03
C VAL A 396 -19.83 10.13 -43.03
N LEU A 397 -19.27 10.42 -41.86
CA LEU A 397 -18.00 11.13 -41.71
C LEU A 397 -16.77 10.20 -41.73
N GLY A 398 -16.95 8.88 -41.56
CA GLY A 398 -15.86 7.95 -41.25
C GLY A 398 -15.00 8.38 -40.05
N LEU A 399 -15.59 9.12 -39.10
CA LEU A 399 -14.86 9.91 -38.12
C LEU A 399 -14.27 9.04 -37.01
N GLN A 400 -12.96 9.16 -36.78
CA GLN A 400 -12.21 8.39 -35.80
C GLN A 400 -11.35 9.34 -34.95
N GLN A 401 -11.14 9.02 -33.67
CA GLN A 401 -10.34 9.80 -32.74
C GLN A 401 -8.91 9.20 -32.59
N TYR A 402 -7.93 10.05 -32.30
CA TYR A 402 -6.51 9.70 -32.01
C TYR A 402 -6.18 9.60 -30.50
#